data_AF-E5YBT1-F1
#
_entry.id   AF-E5YBT1-F1
#
_cell.length_a   1.000
_cell.length_b   1.000
_cell.length_c   1.000
_cell.angle_alpha   90.00
_cell.angle_beta   90.00
_cell.angle_gamma   90.00
#
_symmetry.space_group_name_H-M   'P 1'
#
loop_
_entity.id
_entity.type
_entity.pdbx_description
1 polymer ?
#
loop_
_entity_poly.entity_id
_entity_poly.type
_entity_poly.pdbx_seq_one_letter_code
_entity_poly.pdbx_strand_id
1 'polypeptide(L)'
;MQYIQEDGTKRFAKNSRKEGCFHPVGGMDALRTAPAIVIAEGYATAGSISDAIGHATVAAFDSGNLMAVATALKDKYPDKAVIIAGDDDLHLLNHPKVRANPGREKAEKAAQAVGGKAVFPVFAPGEREKDMAGFTEFNDLGQKSTLGMAAVARQLKPAIEKAISEKSAELERNKQLVQSHSEGMSR
;
A
#
# COMPACT_ATOMS: atom_id res chain seq x y z
N MET A 1 1.30 17.71 -11.66
CA MET A 1 1.13 18.71 -10.58
C MET A 1 -0.11 18.38 -9.78
N GLN A 2 0.04 18.32 -8.45
CA GLN A 2 -1.05 18.19 -7.48
C GLN A 2 -1.21 19.55 -6.78
N TYR A 3 -2.45 20.02 -6.65
CA TYR A 3 -2.82 21.22 -5.93
C TYR A 3 -3.53 20.81 -4.64
N ILE A 4 -3.24 21.48 -3.54
CA ILE A 4 -3.93 21.29 -2.26
C ILE A 4 -4.70 22.58 -1.98
N GLN A 5 -6.03 22.47 -1.84
CA GLN A 5 -6.89 23.60 -1.48
C GLN A 5 -6.80 23.87 0.04
N GLU A 6 -7.25 25.04 0.50
CA GLU A 6 -7.22 25.42 1.92
C GLU A 6 -8.02 24.45 2.81
N ASP A 7 -9.03 23.78 2.26
CA ASP A 7 -9.83 22.75 2.92
C ASP A 7 -9.15 21.36 2.95
N GLY A 8 -7.92 21.25 2.47
CA GLY A 8 -7.17 19.99 2.36
C GLY A 8 -7.50 19.16 1.12
N THR A 9 -8.46 19.58 0.28
CA THR A 9 -8.83 18.85 -0.94
C THR A 9 -7.67 18.84 -1.94
N LYS A 10 -7.19 17.64 -2.28
CA LYS A 10 -6.14 17.45 -3.28
C LYS A 10 -6.75 17.30 -4.67
N ARG A 11 -6.31 18.11 -5.63
CA ARG A 11 -6.71 18.05 -7.05
C ARG A 11 -5.52 17.84 -7.96
N PHE A 12 -5.69 17.04 -9.00
CA PHE A 12 -4.68 16.87 -10.05
C PHE A 12 -4.97 17.83 -11.21
N ALA A 13 -3.91 18.27 -11.90
CA ALA A 13 -4.06 19.11 -13.08
C ALA A 13 -4.94 18.42 -14.14
N LYS A 14 -5.89 19.17 -14.71
CA LYS A 14 -6.85 18.68 -15.71
C LYS A 14 -6.08 18.09 -16.91
N ASN A 15 -6.50 16.92 -17.39
CA ASN A 15 -5.88 16.15 -18.49
C ASN A 15 -4.48 15.54 -18.21
N SER A 16 -4.05 15.46 -16.94
CA SER A 16 -2.82 14.72 -16.61
C SER A 16 -3.04 13.22 -16.79
N ARG A 17 -2.09 12.51 -17.42
CA ARG A 17 -2.03 11.04 -17.35
C ARG A 17 -1.70 10.67 -15.91
N LYS A 18 -2.70 10.18 -15.17
CA LYS A 18 -2.59 9.79 -13.76
C LYS A 18 -2.60 8.27 -13.60
N GLU A 19 -3.43 7.60 -14.39
CA GLU A 19 -3.59 6.16 -14.33
C GLU A 19 -2.28 5.43 -14.65
N GLY A 20 -1.86 4.56 -13.73
CA GLY A 20 -0.60 3.83 -13.79
C GLY A 20 0.65 4.66 -13.50
N CYS A 21 0.53 5.98 -13.28
CA CYS A 21 1.65 6.81 -12.82
C CYS A 21 1.79 6.73 -11.30
N PHE A 22 3.03 6.65 -10.82
CA PHE A 22 3.33 6.55 -9.40
C PHE A 22 4.67 7.23 -9.09
N HIS A 23 4.94 7.44 -7.81
CA HIS A 23 6.23 7.95 -7.36
C HIS A 23 6.94 6.93 -6.43
N PRO A 24 8.13 6.43 -6.79
CA PRO A 24 8.93 5.60 -5.91
C PRO A 24 9.64 6.48 -4.87
N VAL A 25 9.24 6.40 -3.62
CA VAL A 25 9.95 7.05 -2.51
C VAL A 25 11.29 6.34 -2.33
N GLY A 26 12.39 7.10 -2.39
CA GLY A 26 13.74 6.54 -2.44
C GLY A 26 14.24 6.18 -3.85
N GLY A 27 13.41 6.33 -4.88
CA GLY A 27 13.80 6.12 -6.28
C GLY A 27 13.64 4.67 -6.78
N MET A 28 13.71 4.50 -8.11
CA MET A 28 13.47 3.20 -8.76
C MET A 28 14.52 2.14 -8.42
N ASP A 29 15.78 2.55 -8.18
CA ASP A 29 16.85 1.61 -7.80
C ASP A 29 16.60 1.00 -6.42
N ALA A 30 16.25 1.84 -5.43
CA ALA A 30 15.89 1.39 -4.10
C ALA A 30 14.62 0.51 -4.12
N LEU A 31 13.63 0.85 -4.96
CA LEU A 31 12.43 0.03 -5.14
C LEU A 31 12.76 -1.36 -5.71
N ARG A 32 13.70 -1.45 -6.66
CA ARG A 32 14.14 -2.74 -7.22
C ARG A 32 14.77 -3.64 -6.16
N THR A 33 15.58 -3.07 -5.27
CA THR A 33 16.28 -3.83 -4.21
C THR A 33 15.43 -4.04 -2.95
N ALA A 34 14.29 -3.36 -2.82
CA ALA A 34 13.39 -3.53 -1.68
C ALA A 34 12.91 -4.99 -1.56
N PRO A 35 12.75 -5.51 -0.34
CA PRO A 35 12.36 -6.91 -0.12
C PRO A 35 10.89 -7.18 -0.51
N ALA A 36 10.05 -6.14 -0.50
CA ALA A 36 8.66 -6.17 -0.96
C ALA A 36 8.29 -4.84 -1.61
N ILE A 37 7.24 -4.86 -2.43
CA ILE A 37 6.64 -3.64 -2.98
C ILE A 37 5.57 -3.16 -1.98
N VAL A 38 5.75 -1.97 -1.42
CA VAL A 38 4.77 -1.35 -0.51
C VAL A 38 4.21 -0.10 -1.17
N ILE A 39 2.90 -0.08 -1.38
CA ILE A 39 2.19 0.98 -2.11
C ILE A 39 1.25 1.67 -1.13
N ALA A 40 1.30 3.00 -1.07
CA ALA A 40 0.36 3.83 -0.33
C ALA A 40 -0.38 4.78 -1.28
N GLU A 41 -1.53 5.28 -0.84
CA GLU A 41 -2.31 6.26 -1.59
C GLU A 41 -1.54 7.58 -1.73
N GLY A 42 -1.20 8.23 -0.61
CA GLY A 42 -0.54 9.53 -0.58
C GLY A 42 0.98 9.48 -0.58
N TYR A 43 1.61 10.55 -1.06
CA TYR A 43 3.07 10.73 -0.96
C TYR A 43 3.55 10.81 0.50
N ALA A 44 2.86 11.59 1.34
CA ALA A 44 3.21 11.73 2.75
C ALA A 44 3.14 10.38 3.48
N THR A 45 2.08 9.61 3.23
CA THR A 45 1.89 8.24 3.70
C THR A 45 3.04 7.35 3.26
N ALA A 46 3.36 7.34 1.97
CA ALA A 46 4.45 6.53 1.43
C ALA A 46 5.80 6.91 2.08
N GLY A 47 6.05 8.20 2.29
CA GLY A 47 7.23 8.73 2.99
C GLY A 47 7.33 8.23 4.43
N SER A 48 6.30 8.48 5.24
CA SER A 48 6.24 8.03 6.64
C SER A 48 6.41 6.51 6.77
N ILE A 49 5.83 5.74 5.84
CA ILE A 49 6.03 4.30 5.80
C ILE A 49 7.48 3.94 5.44
N SER A 50 8.07 4.60 4.44
CA SER A 50 9.46 4.35 4.02
C SER A 50 10.43 4.59 5.18
N ASP A 51 10.26 5.69 5.91
CA ASP A 51 11.03 6.03 7.10
C ASP A 51 10.87 4.97 8.21
N ALA A 52 9.65 4.48 8.42
CA ALA A 52 9.36 3.49 9.47
C ALA A 52 9.92 2.09 9.16
N ILE A 53 9.85 1.64 7.91
CA ILE A 53 10.24 0.27 7.52
C ILE A 53 11.69 0.19 7.01
N GLY A 54 12.29 1.31 6.63
CA GLY A 54 13.69 1.40 6.21
C GLY A 54 13.97 0.97 4.76
N HIS A 55 12.95 0.95 3.90
CA HIS A 55 13.12 0.67 2.47
C HIS A 55 12.11 1.43 1.61
N ALA A 56 12.37 1.45 0.30
CA ALA A 56 11.56 2.18 -0.67
C ALA A 56 10.08 1.74 -0.66
N THR A 57 9.21 2.71 -0.89
CA THR A 57 7.77 2.56 -1.06
C THR A 57 7.29 3.29 -2.31
N VAL A 58 6.00 3.18 -2.61
CA VAL A 58 5.40 3.78 -3.80
C VAL A 58 4.17 4.59 -3.40
N ALA A 59 4.09 5.83 -3.86
CA ALA A 59 2.87 6.63 -3.80
C ALA A 59 2.06 6.47 -5.09
N ALA A 60 0.81 6.05 -4.97
CA ALA A 60 -0.14 5.92 -6.09
C ALA A 60 -0.93 7.21 -6.38
N PHE A 61 -0.75 8.25 -5.56
CA PHE A 61 -1.39 9.57 -5.60
C PHE A 61 -2.86 9.64 -5.18
N ASP A 62 -3.66 8.60 -5.44
CA ASP A 62 -5.03 8.45 -4.94
C ASP A 62 -5.48 6.98 -4.95
N SER A 63 -6.54 6.67 -4.18
CA SER A 63 -7.11 5.33 -4.06
C SER A 63 -7.53 4.72 -5.40
N GLY A 64 -8.02 5.54 -6.33
CA GLY A 64 -8.49 5.07 -7.65
C GLY A 64 -7.36 4.52 -8.52
N ASN A 65 -6.11 4.88 -8.23
CA ASN A 65 -4.94 4.45 -8.99
C ASN A 65 -4.21 3.25 -8.39
N LEU A 66 -4.56 2.84 -7.15
CA LEU A 66 -3.91 1.73 -6.44
C LEU A 66 -3.88 0.45 -7.28
N MET A 67 -5.01 0.09 -7.91
CA MET A 67 -5.13 -1.10 -8.75
C MET A 67 -4.13 -1.06 -9.92
N ALA A 68 -4.17 0.02 -10.72
CA ALA A 68 -3.33 0.15 -11.90
C ALA A 68 -1.83 0.12 -11.55
N VAL A 69 -1.44 0.80 -10.47
CA VAL A 69 -0.06 0.82 -9.98
C VAL A 69 0.36 -0.54 -9.42
N ALA A 70 -0.49 -1.19 -8.64
CA ALA A 70 -0.22 -2.51 -8.08
C ALA A 70 -0.01 -3.56 -9.17
N THR A 71 -0.89 -3.60 -10.18
CA THR A 71 -0.77 -4.52 -11.32
C THR A 71 0.53 -4.26 -12.09
N ALA A 72 0.82 -3.01 -12.44
CA ALA A 72 2.03 -2.67 -13.19
C ALA A 72 3.33 -3.05 -12.45
N LEU A 73 3.36 -2.86 -11.12
CA LEU A 73 4.51 -3.24 -10.31
C LEU A 73 4.61 -4.74 -10.10
N LYS A 74 3.47 -5.45 -10.00
CA LYS A 74 3.44 -6.91 -9.92
C LYS A 74 3.97 -7.54 -11.21
N ASP A 75 3.55 -7.04 -12.36
CA ASP A 75 4.03 -7.52 -13.66
C ASP A 75 5.53 -7.30 -13.83
N LYS A 76 6.04 -6.17 -13.33
CA LYS A 76 7.47 -5.84 -13.38
C LYS A 76 8.32 -6.62 -12.38
N TYR A 77 7.77 -6.92 -11.20
CA TYR A 77 8.46 -7.63 -10.11
C TYR A 77 7.61 -8.83 -9.63
N PRO A 78 7.43 -9.86 -10.46
CA PRO A 78 6.51 -10.96 -10.20
C PRO A 78 6.92 -11.81 -8.98
N ASP A 79 8.21 -11.79 -8.65
CA ASP A 79 8.83 -12.48 -7.52
C ASP A 79 8.66 -11.76 -6.18
N LYS A 80 8.31 -10.47 -6.18
CA LYS A 80 8.11 -9.70 -4.96
C LYS A 80 6.69 -9.84 -4.40
N ALA A 81 6.62 -9.84 -3.07
CA ALA A 81 5.36 -9.65 -2.36
C ALA A 81 4.88 -8.19 -2.53
N VAL A 82 3.56 -8.00 -2.56
CA VAL A 82 2.93 -6.68 -2.71
C VAL A 82 2.07 -6.38 -1.49
N ILE A 83 2.31 -5.23 -0.87
CA ILE A 83 1.53 -4.69 0.24
C ILE A 83 0.86 -3.39 -0.21
N ILE A 84 -0.44 -3.28 0.04
CA ILE A 84 -1.20 -2.04 -0.16
C ILE A 84 -1.50 -1.45 1.23
N ALA A 85 -0.82 -0.36 1.57
CA ALA A 85 -1.10 0.41 2.77
C ALA A 85 -2.21 1.42 2.46
N GLY A 86 -3.45 1.03 2.78
CA GLY A 86 -4.64 1.81 2.45
C GLY A 86 -5.07 2.74 3.59
N ASP A 87 -5.81 3.77 3.21
CA ASP A 87 -6.44 4.70 4.14
C ASP A 87 -7.75 4.09 4.68
N ASP A 88 -8.08 4.35 5.93
CA ASP A 88 -9.28 3.86 6.61
C ASP A 88 -10.24 5.02 6.88
N ASP A 89 -10.98 5.42 5.84
CA ASP A 89 -11.82 6.62 5.78
C ASP A 89 -13.15 6.47 6.53
N LEU A 90 -13.12 6.03 7.79
CA LEU A 90 -14.34 5.75 8.56
C LEU A 90 -15.29 6.95 8.65
N HIS A 91 -14.77 8.17 8.66
CA HIS A 91 -15.57 9.41 8.68
C HIS A 91 -16.47 9.55 7.44
N LEU A 92 -16.15 8.90 6.32
CA LEU A 92 -16.93 8.95 5.08
C LEU A 92 -18.13 7.99 5.05
N LEU A 93 -18.21 7.03 5.98
CA LEU A 93 -19.33 6.09 6.07
C LEU A 93 -20.66 6.81 6.32
N ASN A 94 -20.64 7.88 7.11
CA ASN A 94 -21.82 8.69 7.40
C ASN A 94 -21.93 9.94 6.50
N HIS A 95 -20.98 10.15 5.58
CA HIS A 95 -20.99 11.32 4.71
C HIS A 95 -22.15 11.23 3.70
N PRO A 96 -22.98 12.27 3.53
CA PRO A 96 -24.25 12.20 2.79
C PRO A 96 -24.11 11.77 1.32
N LYS A 97 -22.95 12.02 0.69
CA LYS A 97 -22.69 11.69 -0.71
C LYS A 97 -21.84 10.44 -0.95
N VAL A 98 -21.00 10.05 0.02
CA VAL A 98 -20.00 8.99 -0.19
C VAL A 98 -20.51 7.68 0.37
N ARG A 99 -20.89 7.65 1.65
CA ARG A 99 -21.48 6.48 2.34
C ARG A 99 -20.69 5.18 2.13
N ALA A 100 -19.36 5.28 2.12
CA ALA A 100 -18.43 4.19 1.81
C ALA A 100 -17.07 4.47 2.45
N ASN A 101 -16.20 3.45 2.47
CA ASN A 101 -14.79 3.58 2.88
C ASN A 101 -13.90 3.37 1.65
N PRO A 102 -13.77 4.39 0.77
CA PRO A 102 -13.16 4.22 -0.54
C PRO A 102 -11.68 3.86 -0.47
N GLY A 103 -10.91 4.40 0.48
CA GLY A 103 -9.51 4.04 0.71
C GLY A 103 -9.37 2.54 1.00
N ARG A 104 -10.15 2.04 1.96
CA ARG A 104 -10.15 0.62 2.34
C ARG A 104 -10.59 -0.30 1.22
N GLU A 105 -11.75 -0.05 0.65
CA GLU A 105 -12.34 -0.92 -0.38
C GLU A 105 -11.44 -1.04 -1.61
N LYS A 106 -10.82 0.07 -2.04
CA LYS A 106 -9.93 0.06 -3.21
C LYS A 106 -8.58 -0.56 -2.90
N ALA A 107 -8.04 -0.37 -1.69
CA ALA A 107 -6.82 -1.03 -1.25
C ALA A 107 -7.00 -2.56 -1.19
N GLU A 108 -8.13 -3.03 -0.64
CA GLU A 108 -8.47 -4.46 -0.61
C GLU A 108 -8.62 -5.04 -2.01
N LYS A 109 -9.36 -4.36 -2.91
CA LYS A 109 -9.50 -4.78 -4.32
C LYS A 109 -8.15 -4.83 -5.04
N ALA A 110 -7.31 -3.83 -4.86
CA ALA A 110 -5.97 -3.78 -5.47
C ALA A 110 -5.08 -4.92 -4.97
N ALA A 111 -5.08 -5.17 -3.65
CA ALA A 111 -4.34 -6.28 -3.06
C ALA A 111 -4.84 -7.62 -3.60
N GLN A 112 -6.16 -7.83 -3.67
CA GLN A 112 -6.75 -9.06 -4.19
C GLN A 112 -6.33 -9.32 -5.65
N ALA A 113 -6.36 -8.31 -6.50
CA ALA A 113 -6.06 -8.46 -7.93
C ALA A 113 -4.62 -8.92 -8.21
N VAL A 114 -3.68 -8.62 -7.32
CA VAL A 114 -2.26 -8.96 -7.47
C VAL A 114 -1.78 -10.09 -6.57
N GLY A 115 -2.70 -10.72 -5.82
CA GLY A 115 -2.36 -11.70 -4.78
C GLY A 115 -1.51 -11.11 -3.66
N GLY A 116 -1.67 -9.81 -3.38
CA GLY A 116 -1.00 -9.08 -2.32
C GLY A 116 -1.82 -9.01 -1.03
N LYS A 117 -1.41 -8.11 -0.13
CA LYS A 117 -2.09 -7.90 1.16
C LYS A 117 -2.39 -6.43 1.42
N ALA A 118 -3.62 -6.13 1.81
CA ALA A 118 -3.99 -4.81 2.28
C ALA A 118 -3.72 -4.68 3.79
N VAL A 119 -3.17 -3.55 4.22
CA VAL A 119 -2.90 -3.22 5.63
C VAL A 119 -3.42 -1.82 5.91
N PHE A 120 -4.02 -1.65 7.09
CA PHE A 120 -4.68 -0.42 7.51
C PHE A 120 -4.14 0.03 8.87
N PRO A 121 -4.05 1.35 9.12
CA PRO A 121 -3.58 1.85 10.40
C PRO A 121 -4.55 1.53 11.53
N VAL A 122 -4.00 1.07 12.66
CA VAL A 122 -4.70 0.89 13.93
C VAL A 122 -4.22 1.97 14.90
N PHE A 123 -5.15 2.82 15.34
CA PHE A 123 -4.86 3.96 16.21
C PHE A 123 -5.04 3.60 17.69
N ALA A 124 -4.59 4.46 18.60
CA ALA A 124 -4.80 4.24 20.03
C ALA A 124 -6.31 4.35 20.37
N PRO A 125 -6.78 3.64 21.41
CA PRO A 125 -8.16 3.78 21.88
C PRO A 125 -8.51 5.24 22.18
N GLY A 126 -9.66 5.72 21.68
CA GLY A 126 -10.13 7.08 21.93
C GLY A 126 -9.63 8.13 20.94
N GLU A 127 -8.69 7.82 20.03
CA GLU A 127 -8.19 8.80 19.05
C GLU A 127 -9.21 9.05 17.93
N ARG A 128 -9.77 7.98 17.37
CA ARG A 128 -10.76 8.08 16.29
C ARG A 128 -12.10 8.65 16.76
N GLU A 129 -12.45 8.44 18.02
CA GLU A 129 -13.66 8.99 18.63
C GLU A 129 -13.55 10.51 18.82
N LYS A 130 -12.33 11.03 18.99
CA LYS A 130 -12.06 12.47 19.11
C LYS A 130 -12.05 13.17 17.76
N ASP A 131 -11.42 12.57 16.75
CA ASP A 131 -11.31 13.14 15.41
C ASP A 131 -11.22 12.04 14.34
N MET A 132 -12.36 11.53 13.89
CA MET A 132 -12.40 10.45 12.91
C MET A 132 -11.84 10.84 11.54
N ALA A 133 -11.88 12.13 11.18
CA ALA A 133 -11.35 12.63 9.91
C ALA A 133 -9.84 12.86 9.95
N GLY A 134 -9.27 13.08 11.13
CA GLY A 134 -7.83 13.27 11.34
C GLY A 134 -7.02 11.99 11.58
N PHE A 135 -7.65 10.81 11.65
CA PHE A 135 -7.02 9.52 11.93
C PHE A 135 -7.44 8.44 10.91
N THR A 136 -7.03 8.63 9.65
CA THR A 136 -7.40 7.73 8.55
C THR A 136 -6.21 6.93 8.02
N GLU A 137 -5.01 7.52 8.01
CA GLU A 137 -3.86 6.98 7.27
C GLU A 137 -2.61 6.75 8.13
N PHE A 138 -1.60 6.03 7.60
CA PHE A 138 -0.38 5.73 8.35
C PHE A 138 0.45 6.97 8.69
N ASN A 139 0.37 8.06 7.90
CA ASN A 139 1.02 9.31 8.28
C ASN A 139 0.39 9.90 9.55
N ASP A 140 -0.93 9.83 9.72
CA ASP A 140 -1.59 10.28 10.95
C ASP A 140 -1.16 9.42 12.15
N LEU A 141 -1.00 8.10 11.95
CA LEU A 141 -0.48 7.21 12.99
C LEU A 141 0.94 7.61 13.39
N GLY A 142 1.78 7.99 12.44
CA GLY A 142 3.15 8.42 12.70
C GLY A 142 3.26 9.79 13.38
N GLN A 143 2.41 10.75 12.97
CA GLN A 143 2.55 12.17 13.31
C GLN A 143 1.62 12.65 14.42
N LYS A 144 0.41 12.09 14.54
CA LYS A 144 -0.65 12.59 15.45
C LYS A 144 -0.95 11.62 16.58
N SER A 145 -0.88 10.32 16.32
CA SER A 145 -1.18 9.31 17.33
C SER A 145 -0.14 9.31 18.45
N THR A 146 -0.61 9.07 19.66
CA THR A 146 0.22 8.80 20.84
C THR A 146 1.13 7.57 20.67
N LEU A 147 0.82 6.68 19.72
CA LEU A 147 1.67 5.52 19.41
C LEU A 147 2.88 5.89 18.53
N GLY A 148 2.78 6.98 17.76
CA GLY A 148 3.84 7.56 16.93
C GLY A 148 4.42 6.66 15.84
N MET A 149 5.55 7.09 15.26
CA MET A 149 6.21 6.41 14.13
C MET A 149 6.59 4.95 14.41
N ALA A 150 6.93 4.62 15.67
CA ALA A 150 7.22 3.24 16.06
C ALA A 150 6.03 2.29 15.80
N ALA A 151 4.80 2.80 15.89
CA ALA A 151 3.58 2.03 15.63
C ALA A 151 3.40 1.70 14.14
N VAL A 152 3.81 2.61 13.25
CA VAL A 152 3.80 2.37 11.79
C VAL A 152 4.66 1.16 11.47
N ALA A 153 5.90 1.13 11.98
CA ALA A 153 6.81 0.00 11.80
C ALA A 153 6.26 -1.28 12.43
N ARG A 154 5.72 -1.21 13.65
CA ARG A 154 5.16 -2.36 14.38
C ARG A 154 3.97 -3.00 13.66
N GLN A 155 3.19 -2.22 12.92
CA GLN A 155 2.05 -2.73 12.17
C GLN A 155 2.43 -3.27 10.79
N LEU A 156 3.36 -2.61 10.09
CA LEU A 156 3.72 -2.98 8.72
C LEU A 156 4.78 -4.08 8.62
N LYS A 157 5.84 -4.05 9.46
CA LYS A 157 6.94 -5.02 9.36
C LYS A 157 6.47 -6.48 9.47
N PRO A 158 5.62 -6.87 10.44
CA PRO A 158 5.13 -8.25 10.52
C PRO A 158 4.27 -8.65 9.32
N ALA A 159 3.50 -7.71 8.76
CA ALA A 159 2.68 -7.96 7.57
C ALA A 159 3.55 -8.16 6.32
N ILE A 160 4.60 -7.36 6.17
CA ILE A 160 5.59 -7.45 5.09
C ILE A 160 6.36 -8.76 5.19
N GLU A 161 6.92 -9.09 6.36
CA GLU A 161 7.67 -10.32 6.60
C GLU A 161 6.84 -11.56 6.29
N LYS A 162 5.58 -11.59 6.75
CA LYS A 162 4.65 -12.69 6.45
C LYS A 162 4.42 -12.81 4.94
N ALA A 163 4.15 -11.71 4.25
CA ALA A 163 3.89 -11.72 2.81
C ALA A 163 5.12 -12.16 1.99
N ILE A 164 6.33 -11.74 2.41
CA ILE A 164 7.58 -12.21 1.81
C ILE A 164 7.72 -13.71 2.00
N SER A 165 7.56 -14.22 3.23
CA SER A 165 7.67 -15.65 3.51
C SER A 165 6.67 -16.48 2.70
N GLU A 166 5.42 -16.02 2.60
CA GLU A 166 4.38 -16.67 1.80
C GLU A 166 4.76 -16.68 0.31
N LYS A 167 5.27 -15.55 -0.21
CA LYS A 167 5.67 -15.46 -1.62
C LYS A 167 6.90 -16.32 -1.94
N SER A 168 7.90 -16.34 -1.07
CA SER A 168 9.06 -17.22 -1.22
C SER A 168 8.65 -18.70 -1.23
N ALA A 169 7.75 -19.11 -0.33
CA ALA A 169 7.25 -20.47 -0.30
C ALA A 169 6.42 -20.83 -1.55
N GLU A 170 5.63 -19.90 -2.08
CA GLU A 170 4.91 -20.06 -3.34
C GLU A 170 5.87 -20.27 -4.52
N LEU A 171 6.89 -19.42 -4.65
CA LEU A 171 7.89 -19.53 -5.72
C LEU A 171 8.66 -20.85 -5.65
N GLU A 172 9.01 -21.31 -4.45
CA GLU A 172 9.71 -22.57 -4.26
C GLU A 172 8.84 -23.78 -4.66
N ARG A 173 7.57 -23.80 -4.25
CA ARG A 173 6.61 -24.83 -4.69
C ARG A 173 6.46 -24.86 -6.21
N ASN A 174 6.35 -23.69 -6.85
CA ASN A 174 6.20 -23.60 -8.30
C ASN A 174 7.43 -24.14 -9.04
N LYS A 175 8.64 -23.91 -8.54
CA LYS A 175 9.88 -24.47 -9.11
C LYS A 175 9.89 -26.00 -9.05
N GLN A 176 9.51 -26.58 -7.90
CA GLN A 176 9.46 -28.03 -7.70
C GLN A 176 8.43 -28.71 -8.63
N LEU A 177 7.27 -28.08 -8.83
CA LEU A 177 6.24 -28.58 -9.75
C LEU A 177 6.71 -28.61 -11.21
N VAL A 178 7.42 -27.57 -11.68
CA VAL A 178 7.97 -27.54 -13.03
C VAL A 178 9.05 -28.61 -13.20
N GLN A 179 9.94 -28.78 -12.22
CA GLN A 179 11.01 -29.77 -12.28
C GLN A 179 10.46 -31.20 -12.35
N SER A 180 9.50 -31.56 -11.49
CA SER A 180 8.86 -32.88 -11.51
C SER A 180 8.10 -33.19 -12.81
N HIS A 181 7.44 -32.21 -13.43
CA HIS A 181 6.80 -32.40 -14.74
C HIS A 181 7.82 -32.65 -15.86
N SER A 182 8.97 -31.97 -15.83
CA SER A 182 10.02 -32.15 -16.84
C SER A 182 10.70 -33.53 -16.77
N GLU A 183 10.86 -34.06 -15.56
CA GLU A 183 11.46 -35.38 -15.30
C GLU A 183 10.50 -36.53 -15.65
N GLY A 184 9.19 -36.32 -15.53
CA GLY A 184 8.15 -37.30 -15.88
C GLY A 184 7.88 -37.46 -17.38
N MET A 185 8.15 -36.44 -18.20
CA MET A 185 7.99 -36.50 -19.67
C MET A 185 9.22 -37.05 -20.41
N SER A 186 10.35 -37.19 -19.71
CA SER A 186 11.61 -37.69 -20.27
C SER A 186 11.83 -39.19 -20.02
N ARG A 187 10.81 -39.90 -19.52
CA ARG A 187 10.78 -41.36 -19.30
C ARG A 187 9.68 -41.97 -20.14
#